data_AF-A0A2S0NBJ0-F1
#
_entry.id   AF-A0A2S0NBJ0-F1
#
_cell.length_a   1.000
_cell.length_b   1.000
_cell.length_c   1.000
_cell.angle_alpha   90.00
_cell.angle_beta   90.00
_cell.angle_gamma   90.00
#
_symmetry.space_group_name_H-M   'P 1'
#
loop_
_entity.id
_entity.type
_entity.pdbx_description
1 polymer ?
#
loop_
_entity_poly.entity_id
_entity_poly.type
_entity_poly.pdbx_seq_one_letter_code
_entity_poly.pdbx_strand_id
1 'polypeptide(L)'
;MAVAGLRRRVYELLDKGLAGSWVADLVHGALIALVIVNVAAVVLESMPAVANAYERQFRLLEIASVAAFTLEYVARLWVAPDHPPYRTLTPLRARLRAALSPALVIDLLAIVPFYVGLLLDMDLRFLLLLRLVRFFKLARYSPGFASLVDALWSERRALGASLLIFLGALVIVASAMRLAEQEAQPDKFATIPDALWWAVITLTTVGYGDVYPVTGAGKLIAGVTAVLGIVMLALPVGIIATAFAREIQRRDFVVTWSMVSGVPLFSGLDAASVAEVMRALTSATYEPGALICRAGQPARAVFVIAEGEVEAEGAGGRRTLGAGQCFGEAAVLQGRPMDVTVRATSRVKVLALDADELHHLRETRPALGVVIAAVAETWESGEARDPAAGRP
;
A
#
# COMPACT_ATOMS: atom_id res chain seq x y z
N MET A 1 -18.84 27.34 11.14
CA MET A 1 -17.39 27.12 11.42
C MET A 1 -17.13 25.84 12.23
N ALA A 2 -17.89 25.53 13.30
CA ALA A 2 -17.68 24.32 14.11
C ALA A 2 -17.79 22.98 13.33
N VAL A 3 -18.76 22.86 12.42
CA VAL A 3 -18.96 21.64 11.60
C VAL A 3 -17.79 21.36 10.65
N ALA A 4 -17.13 22.40 10.12
CA ALA A 4 -15.96 22.24 9.26
C ALA A 4 -14.74 21.74 10.05
N GLY A 5 -14.59 22.15 11.32
CA GLY A 5 -13.55 21.65 12.20
C GLY A 5 -13.75 20.19 12.60
N LEU A 6 -15.00 19.78 12.91
CA LEU A 6 -15.32 18.39 13.24
C LEU A 6 -15.14 17.45 12.05
N ARG A 7 -15.61 17.85 10.86
CA ARG A 7 -15.47 17.06 9.62
C ARG A 7 -14.00 16.84 9.26
N ARG A 8 -13.16 17.87 9.42
CA ARG A 8 -11.71 17.79 9.23
C ARG A 8 -11.01 16.86 10.24
N ARG A 9 -11.44 16.86 11.51
CA ARG A 9 -10.92 15.90 12.51
C ARG A 9 -11.31 14.46 12.18
N VAL A 10 -12.54 14.22 11.75
CA VAL A 10 -12.98 12.87 11.33
C VAL A 10 -12.26 12.42 10.07
N TYR A 11 -11.99 13.33 9.13
CA TYR A 11 -11.11 13.07 7.98
C TYR A 11 -9.72 12.63 8.40
N GLU A 12 -9.10 13.37 9.32
CA GLU A 12 -7.76 13.06 9.83
C GLU A 12 -7.73 11.68 10.52
N LEU A 13 -8.79 11.33 11.27
CA LEU A 13 -8.94 10.04 11.93
C LEU A 13 -9.21 8.85 11.00
N LEU A 14 -9.87 9.04 9.85
CA LEU A 14 -10.32 7.95 8.97
C LEU A 14 -9.47 7.73 7.70
N ASP A 15 -8.76 8.75 7.21
CA ASP A 15 -7.97 8.68 5.97
C ASP A 15 -6.48 8.99 6.17
N LYS A 16 -6.08 9.74 7.20
CA LYS A 16 -4.67 10.09 7.47
C LYS A 16 -4.05 9.24 8.58
N GLY A 17 -4.19 7.92 8.50
CA GLY A 17 -3.58 6.95 9.43
C GLY A 17 -2.04 6.91 9.47
N LEU A 18 -1.34 8.03 9.20
CA LEU A 18 0.12 8.16 9.20
C LEU A 18 0.61 9.50 9.81
N ALA A 19 -0.25 10.24 10.53
CA ALA A 19 0.15 11.43 11.28
C ALA A 19 -0.10 11.27 12.78
N GLY A 20 0.62 10.32 13.41
CA GLY A 20 0.97 10.33 14.84
C GLY A 20 -0.14 10.25 15.90
N SER A 21 -1.43 10.14 15.55
CA SER A 21 -2.49 10.03 16.56
C SER A 21 -2.77 8.56 16.90
N TRP A 22 -2.41 8.12 18.11
CA TRP A 22 -2.71 6.77 18.62
C TRP A 22 -4.20 6.39 18.52
N VAL A 23 -5.09 7.39 18.51
CA VAL A 23 -6.54 7.22 18.34
C VAL A 23 -6.88 6.71 16.94
N ALA A 24 -6.22 7.24 15.90
CA ALA A 24 -6.43 6.75 14.54
C ALA A 24 -5.97 5.29 14.43
N ASP A 25 -4.79 4.95 14.95
CA ASP A 25 -4.27 3.57 14.91
C ASP A 25 -5.20 2.60 15.65
N LEU A 26 -5.75 3.02 16.80
CA LEU A 26 -6.73 2.24 17.54
C LEU A 26 -8.01 2.01 16.73
N VAL A 27 -8.54 3.05 16.07
CA VAL A 27 -9.76 2.94 15.25
C VAL A 27 -9.53 2.01 14.05
N HIS A 28 -8.42 2.18 13.33
CA HIS A 28 -8.08 1.31 12.19
C HIS A 28 -7.84 -0.13 12.65
N GLY A 29 -7.10 -0.32 13.75
CA GLY A 29 -6.86 -1.64 14.35
C GLY A 29 -8.15 -2.33 14.80
N ALA A 30 -9.08 -1.59 15.41
CA ALA A 30 -10.39 -2.11 15.81
C ALA A 30 -11.24 -2.54 14.61
N LEU A 31 -11.26 -1.75 13.53
CA LEU A 31 -11.98 -2.10 12.31
C LEU A 31 -11.39 -3.34 11.63
N ILE A 32 -10.05 -3.43 11.56
CA ILE A 32 -9.34 -4.61 11.04
C ILE A 32 -9.67 -5.85 11.87
N ALA A 33 -9.57 -5.76 13.20
CA ALA A 33 -9.89 -6.86 14.10
C ALA A 33 -11.36 -7.30 13.93
N LEU A 34 -12.27 -6.35 13.81
CA LEU A 34 -13.69 -6.62 13.56
C LEU A 34 -13.91 -7.36 12.24
N VAL A 35 -13.21 -6.98 11.16
CA VAL A 35 -13.26 -7.71 9.87
C VAL A 35 -12.76 -9.13 10.03
N ILE A 36 -11.61 -9.33 10.68
CA ILE A 36 -11.02 -10.67 10.90
C ILE A 36 -11.98 -11.56 11.71
N VAL A 37 -12.55 -11.03 12.80
CA VAL A 37 -13.54 -11.74 13.62
C VAL A 37 -14.80 -12.08 12.81
N ASN A 38 -15.26 -11.20 11.92
CA ASN A 38 -16.40 -11.47 11.06
C ASN A 38 -16.11 -12.57 10.04
N VAL A 39 -14.93 -12.57 9.42
CA VAL A 39 -14.53 -13.62 8.47
C VAL A 39 -14.43 -14.97 9.20
N ALA A 40 -13.81 -15.00 10.37
CA ALA A 40 -13.74 -16.20 11.20
C ALA A 40 -15.14 -16.69 11.61
N ALA A 41 -16.04 -15.77 11.97
CA ALA A 41 -17.42 -16.10 12.30
C ALA A 41 -18.16 -16.75 11.13
N VAL A 42 -17.99 -16.27 9.89
CA VAL A 42 -18.59 -16.91 8.70
C VAL A 42 -18.06 -18.33 8.49
N VAL A 43 -16.77 -18.56 8.72
CA VAL A 43 -16.18 -19.91 8.65
C VAL A 43 -16.76 -20.82 9.74
N LEU A 44 -16.88 -20.34 10.97
CA LEU A 44 -17.45 -21.12 12.08
C LEU A 44 -18.96 -21.38 11.91
N GLU A 45 -19.71 -20.40 11.40
CA GLU A 45 -21.14 -20.51 11.07
C GLU A 45 -21.39 -21.53 9.95
N SER A 46 -20.40 -21.82 9.10
CA SER A 46 -20.51 -22.88 8.09
C SER A 46 -20.61 -24.29 8.68
N MET A 47 -20.25 -24.48 9.96
CA MET A 47 -20.33 -25.75 10.67
C MET A 47 -21.68 -25.85 11.41
N PRO A 48 -22.60 -26.77 11.03
CA PRO A 48 -23.96 -26.81 11.60
C PRO A 48 -24.02 -26.94 13.12
N ALA A 49 -23.11 -27.72 13.72
CA ALA A 49 -23.04 -27.91 15.16
C ALA A 49 -22.70 -26.61 15.91
N VAL A 50 -21.79 -25.79 15.34
CA VAL A 50 -21.36 -24.52 15.93
C VAL A 50 -22.41 -23.45 15.68
N ALA A 51 -22.97 -23.38 14.47
CA ALA A 51 -24.03 -22.44 14.10
C ALA A 51 -25.24 -22.55 15.02
N ASN A 52 -25.71 -23.78 15.28
CA ASN A 52 -26.87 -24.03 16.15
C ASN A 52 -26.56 -23.73 17.63
N ALA A 53 -25.34 -23.99 18.09
CA ALA A 53 -24.95 -23.74 19.49
C ALA A 53 -24.75 -22.25 19.81
N TYR A 54 -24.32 -21.45 18.83
CA TYR A 54 -23.94 -20.04 19.02
C TYR A 54 -24.75 -19.05 18.15
N GLU A 55 -25.95 -19.43 17.72
CA GLU A 55 -26.81 -18.66 16.80
C GLU A 55 -27.03 -17.21 17.30
N ARG A 56 -27.28 -17.04 18.61
CA ARG A 56 -27.49 -15.71 19.21
C ARG A 56 -26.23 -14.85 19.14
N GLN A 57 -25.07 -15.44 19.42
CA GLN A 57 -23.77 -14.76 19.42
C GLN A 57 -23.40 -14.32 18.01
N PHE A 58 -23.61 -15.17 17.00
CA PHE A 58 -23.41 -14.81 15.60
C PHE A 58 -24.31 -13.67 15.15
N ARG A 59 -25.61 -13.70 15.49
CA ARG A 59 -26.52 -12.59 15.20
C ARG A 59 -26.11 -11.28 15.87
N LEU A 60 -25.71 -11.32 17.15
CA LEU A 60 -25.25 -10.12 17.86
C LEU A 60 -23.98 -9.55 17.23
N LEU A 61 -23.02 -10.41 16.88
CA LEU A 61 -21.81 -10.01 16.20
C LEU A 61 -22.11 -9.37 14.83
N GLU A 62 -23.03 -9.95 14.05
CA GLU A 62 -23.44 -9.40 12.76
C GLU A 62 -24.10 -8.02 12.91
N ILE A 63 -25.04 -7.86 13.84
CA ILE A 63 -25.70 -6.57 14.07
C ILE A 63 -24.68 -5.52 14.52
N ALA A 64 -23.81 -5.86 15.48
CA ALA A 64 -22.78 -4.95 15.97
C ALA A 64 -21.78 -4.57 14.88
N SER A 65 -21.35 -5.53 14.06
CA SER A 65 -20.37 -5.28 13.00
C SER A 65 -20.96 -4.47 11.85
N VAL A 66 -22.19 -4.76 11.43
CA VAL A 66 -22.90 -3.99 10.41
C VAL A 66 -23.17 -2.57 10.89
N ALA A 67 -23.56 -2.38 12.15
CA ALA A 67 -23.71 -1.05 12.73
C ALA A 67 -22.39 -0.26 12.67
N ALA A 68 -21.28 -0.86 13.11
CA ALA A 68 -19.96 -0.23 13.04
C ALA A 68 -19.53 0.10 11.60
N PHE A 69 -19.68 -0.83 10.65
CA PHE A 69 -19.33 -0.60 9.25
C PHE A 69 -20.26 0.41 8.56
N THR A 70 -21.53 0.47 8.94
CA THR A 70 -22.47 1.48 8.44
C THR A 70 -22.05 2.86 8.94
N LEU A 71 -21.72 3.00 10.22
CA LEU A 71 -21.21 4.24 10.79
C LEU A 71 -19.92 4.70 10.09
N GLU A 72 -18.99 3.77 9.86
CA GLU A 72 -17.77 4.02 9.08
C GLU A 72 -18.10 4.52 7.67
N TYR A 73 -18.97 3.82 6.94
CA TYR A 73 -19.36 4.16 5.58
C TYR A 73 -20.01 5.56 5.49
N VAL A 74 -20.94 5.86 6.39
CA VAL A 74 -21.60 7.17 6.47
C VAL A 74 -20.60 8.26 6.82
N ALA A 75 -19.68 8.02 7.76
CA ALA A 75 -18.64 8.98 8.12
C ALA A 75 -17.71 9.29 6.94
N ARG A 76 -17.30 8.26 6.18
CA ARG A 76 -16.47 8.43 4.96
C ARG A 76 -17.20 9.23 3.88
N LEU A 77 -18.48 8.94 3.64
CA LEU A 77 -19.30 9.75 2.72
C LEU A 77 -19.48 11.18 3.21
N TRP A 78 -19.67 11.39 4.52
CA TRP A 78 -19.86 12.71 5.08
C TRP A 78 -18.62 13.60 4.90
N VAL A 79 -17.43 13.00 5.04
CA VAL A 79 -16.12 13.64 4.89
C VAL A 79 -15.67 13.82 3.44
N ALA A 80 -16.20 13.02 2.49
CA ALA A 80 -15.77 13.03 1.09
C ALA A 80 -15.55 14.41 0.43
N PRO A 81 -16.34 15.48 0.69
CA PRO A 81 -16.10 16.80 0.13
C PRO A 81 -14.76 17.46 0.55
N ASP A 82 -14.17 17.06 1.68
CA ASP A 82 -12.88 17.58 2.16
C ASP A 82 -11.69 16.79 1.60
N HIS A 83 -11.94 15.65 0.94
CA HIS A 83 -10.89 14.80 0.39
C HIS A 83 -10.27 15.46 -0.86
N PRO A 84 -8.92 15.50 -1.01
CA PRO A 84 -8.26 16.28 -2.06
C PRO A 84 -8.78 16.03 -3.49
N PRO A 85 -8.95 14.78 -3.96
CA PRO A 85 -9.55 14.49 -5.28
C PRO A 85 -10.97 14.99 -5.53
N TYR A 86 -11.75 15.30 -4.48
CA TYR A 86 -13.16 15.68 -4.62
C TYR A 86 -13.43 17.13 -4.19
N ARG A 87 -12.40 17.85 -3.72
CA ARG A 87 -12.51 19.18 -3.11
C ARG A 87 -13.04 20.26 -4.06
N THR A 88 -12.85 20.07 -5.36
CA THR A 88 -13.32 21.00 -6.41
C THR A 88 -14.77 20.75 -6.84
N LEU A 89 -15.40 19.67 -6.36
CA LEU A 89 -16.76 19.28 -6.72
C LEU A 89 -17.78 19.85 -5.72
N THR A 90 -19.03 20.02 -6.16
CA THR A 90 -20.14 20.29 -5.25
C THR A 90 -20.27 19.15 -4.23
N PRO A 91 -20.69 19.39 -2.98
CA PRO A 91 -20.76 18.37 -1.93
C PRO A 91 -21.55 17.11 -2.32
N LEU A 92 -22.65 17.26 -3.05
CA LEU A 92 -23.46 16.13 -3.53
C LEU A 92 -22.70 15.27 -4.54
N ARG A 93 -22.04 15.90 -5.53
CA ARG A 93 -21.22 15.20 -6.53
C ARG A 93 -19.97 14.57 -5.92
N ALA A 94 -19.35 15.21 -4.93
CA ALA A 94 -18.22 14.65 -4.19
C ALA A 94 -18.64 13.32 -3.51
N ARG A 95 -19.80 13.32 -2.84
CA ARG A 95 -20.36 12.11 -2.19
C ARG A 95 -20.70 11.01 -3.18
N LEU A 96 -21.36 11.33 -4.28
CA LEU A 96 -21.72 10.34 -5.31
C LEU A 96 -20.46 9.74 -5.96
N ARG A 97 -19.47 10.56 -6.29
CA ARG A 97 -18.21 10.10 -6.87
C ARG A 97 -17.40 9.27 -5.88
N ALA A 98 -17.43 9.64 -4.60
CA ALA A 98 -16.82 8.84 -3.54
C ALA A 98 -17.54 7.50 -3.36
N ALA A 99 -18.88 7.47 -3.37
CA ALA A 99 -19.67 6.23 -3.24
C ALA A 99 -19.36 5.22 -4.36
N LEU A 100 -19.05 5.71 -5.55
CA LEU A 100 -18.65 4.90 -6.72
C LEU A 100 -17.15 4.56 -6.75
N SER A 101 -16.36 5.03 -5.79
CA SER A 101 -14.95 4.64 -5.70
C SER A 101 -14.83 3.17 -5.27
N PRO A 102 -13.84 2.40 -5.78
CA PRO A 102 -13.72 0.97 -5.50
C PRO A 102 -13.74 0.63 -4.01
N ALA A 103 -13.08 1.45 -3.19
CA ALA A 103 -12.99 1.22 -1.77
C ALA A 103 -14.34 1.43 -1.05
N LEU A 104 -15.12 2.44 -1.42
CA LEU A 104 -16.45 2.66 -0.84
C LEU A 104 -17.50 1.69 -1.41
N VAL A 105 -17.31 1.20 -2.64
CA VAL A 105 -18.15 0.12 -3.18
C VAL A 105 -17.97 -1.15 -2.35
N ILE A 106 -16.74 -1.51 -1.97
CA ILE A 106 -16.47 -2.62 -1.05
C ILE A 106 -17.13 -2.38 0.31
N ASP A 107 -17.00 -1.16 0.86
CA ASP A 107 -17.65 -0.80 2.14
C ASP A 107 -19.17 -0.93 2.09
N LEU A 108 -19.80 -0.56 0.96
CA LEU A 108 -21.23 -0.71 0.73
C LEU A 108 -21.62 -2.19 0.60
N LEU A 109 -20.92 -2.96 -0.23
CA LEU A 109 -21.18 -4.39 -0.42
C LEU A 109 -21.01 -5.19 0.87
N ALA A 110 -20.16 -4.73 1.80
CA ALA A 110 -19.97 -5.34 3.10
C ALA A 110 -21.19 -5.23 4.05
N ILE A 111 -22.03 -4.19 3.88
CA ILE A 111 -23.21 -3.93 4.74
C ILE A 111 -24.54 -4.28 4.07
N VAL A 112 -24.61 -4.20 2.73
CA VAL A 112 -25.83 -4.46 1.94
C VAL A 112 -26.52 -5.80 2.27
N PRO A 113 -25.82 -6.94 2.44
CA PRO A 113 -26.44 -8.22 2.72
C PRO A 113 -27.40 -8.21 3.92
N PHE A 114 -27.03 -7.51 4.99
CA PHE A 114 -27.84 -7.40 6.20
C PHE A 114 -29.11 -6.59 5.96
N TYR A 115 -29.00 -5.43 5.32
CA TYR A 115 -30.16 -4.58 5.03
C TYR A 115 -31.11 -5.20 4.01
N VAL A 116 -30.57 -5.90 3.01
CA VAL A 116 -31.38 -6.67 2.05
C VAL A 116 -32.15 -7.78 2.75
N GLY A 117 -31.48 -8.56 3.62
CA GLY A 117 -32.13 -9.57 4.44
C GLY A 117 -33.24 -8.99 5.33
N LEU A 118 -32.97 -7.85 5.98
CA LEU A 118 -33.93 -7.17 6.85
C LEU A 118 -35.15 -6.63 6.10
N LEU A 119 -34.97 -6.09 4.89
CA LEU A 119 -36.03 -5.41 4.14
C LEU A 119 -36.84 -6.33 3.21
N LEU A 120 -36.19 -7.38 2.65
CA LEU A 120 -36.78 -8.21 1.60
C LEU A 120 -37.09 -9.65 2.06
N ASP A 121 -36.75 -10.03 3.30
CA ASP A 121 -36.95 -11.37 3.87
C ASP A 121 -36.44 -12.51 2.95
N MET A 122 -35.35 -12.22 2.22
CA MET A 122 -34.74 -13.15 1.27
C MET A 122 -33.89 -14.22 1.96
N ASP A 123 -33.86 -15.43 1.38
CA ASP A 123 -33.01 -16.52 1.88
C ASP A 123 -31.53 -16.10 1.84
N LEU A 124 -30.95 -15.90 3.02
CA LEU A 124 -29.64 -15.30 3.26
C LEU A 124 -28.47 -16.16 2.74
N ARG A 125 -28.73 -17.39 2.29
CA ARG A 125 -27.69 -18.34 1.84
C ARG A 125 -26.85 -17.79 0.69
N PHE A 126 -27.46 -17.16 -0.31
CA PHE A 126 -26.72 -16.55 -1.42
C PHE A 126 -26.01 -15.26 -1.00
N LEU A 127 -26.55 -14.56 0.00
CA LEU A 127 -25.98 -13.34 0.58
C LEU A 127 -24.79 -13.64 1.52
N LEU A 128 -24.62 -14.90 1.95
CA LEU A 128 -23.49 -15.35 2.77
C LEU A 128 -22.15 -15.11 2.06
N LEU A 129 -22.08 -15.34 0.75
CA LEU A 129 -20.87 -15.07 -0.04
C LEU A 129 -20.54 -13.56 -0.07
N LEU A 130 -21.55 -12.69 -0.06
CA LEU A 130 -21.33 -11.25 0.01
C LEU A 130 -20.81 -10.82 1.39
N ARG A 131 -21.06 -11.57 2.47
CA ARG A 131 -20.43 -11.30 3.78
C ARG A 131 -18.91 -11.46 3.71
N LEU A 132 -18.40 -12.36 2.87
CA LEU A 132 -16.95 -12.52 2.66
C LEU A 132 -16.33 -11.31 1.96
N VAL A 133 -17.11 -10.47 1.27
CA VAL A 133 -16.61 -9.21 0.69
C VAL A 133 -16.04 -8.28 1.77
N ARG A 134 -16.48 -8.40 3.03
CA ARG A 134 -15.91 -7.69 4.19
C ARG A 134 -14.39 -7.89 4.29
N PHE A 135 -13.87 -9.06 3.89
CA PHE A 135 -12.43 -9.32 3.83
C PHE A 135 -11.68 -8.30 2.96
N PHE A 136 -12.26 -7.92 1.81
CA PHE A 136 -11.65 -6.93 0.93
C PHE A 136 -11.63 -5.52 1.53
N LYS A 137 -12.34 -5.23 2.63
CA LYS A 137 -12.12 -3.96 3.38
C LYS A 137 -10.68 -3.84 3.87
N LEU A 138 -10.00 -4.96 4.15
CA LEU A 138 -8.59 -5.00 4.57
C LEU A 138 -7.65 -4.39 3.51
N ALA A 139 -8.03 -4.43 2.23
CA ALA A 139 -7.26 -3.83 1.13
C ALA A 139 -6.94 -2.36 1.37
N ARG A 140 -7.85 -1.60 1.99
CA ARG A 140 -7.66 -0.17 2.30
C ARG A 140 -6.58 0.05 3.35
N TYR A 141 -6.47 -0.86 4.30
CA TYR A 141 -5.56 -0.76 5.44
C TYR A 141 -4.15 -1.29 5.11
N SER A 142 -3.95 -1.87 3.92
CA SER A 142 -2.67 -2.39 3.47
C SER A 142 -2.10 -1.52 2.35
N PRO A 143 -1.04 -0.71 2.63
CA PRO A 143 -0.31 0.01 1.59
C PRO A 143 0.20 -0.91 0.48
N GLY A 144 0.59 -2.14 0.82
CA GLY A 144 1.05 -3.15 -0.13
C GLY A 144 -0.03 -3.59 -1.12
N PHE A 145 -1.29 -3.71 -0.68
CA PHE A 145 -2.39 -4.04 -1.60
C PHE A 145 -2.64 -2.90 -2.61
N ALA A 146 -2.58 -1.64 -2.15
CA ALA A 146 -2.68 -0.50 -3.05
C ALA A 146 -1.56 -0.52 -4.11
N SER A 147 -0.31 -0.79 -3.70
CA SER A 147 0.82 -0.97 -4.63
C SER A 147 0.60 -2.10 -5.63
N LEU A 148 0.00 -3.22 -5.20
CA LEU A 148 -0.32 -4.34 -6.09
C LEU A 148 -1.35 -3.94 -7.15
N VAL A 149 -2.43 -3.26 -6.75
CA VAL A 149 -3.45 -2.77 -7.68
C VAL A 149 -2.85 -1.79 -8.68
N ASP A 150 -2.03 -0.85 -8.21
CA ASP A 150 -1.33 0.13 -9.06
C ASP A 150 -0.37 -0.56 -10.04
N ALA A 151 0.36 -1.58 -9.59
CA ALA A 151 1.24 -2.40 -10.42
C ALA A 151 0.46 -3.15 -11.52
N LEU A 152 -0.67 -3.79 -11.18
CA LEU A 152 -1.53 -4.46 -12.16
C LEU A 152 -2.13 -3.48 -13.17
N TRP A 153 -2.54 -2.30 -12.72
CA TRP A 153 -3.15 -1.29 -13.59
C TRP A 153 -2.13 -0.69 -14.57
N SER A 154 -0.91 -0.44 -14.09
CA SER A 154 0.18 0.08 -14.93
C SER A 154 0.60 -0.92 -16.01
N GLU A 155 0.59 -2.22 -15.70
CA GLU A 155 0.95 -3.28 -16.65
C GLU A 155 -0.24 -3.96 -17.35
N ARG A 156 -1.46 -3.40 -17.24
CA ARG A 156 -2.69 -4.01 -17.78
C ARG A 156 -2.62 -4.37 -19.27
N ARG A 157 -1.83 -3.64 -20.06
CA ARG A 157 -1.63 -3.91 -21.50
C ARG A 157 -0.79 -5.17 -21.71
N ALA A 158 0.31 -5.30 -20.96
CA ALA A 158 1.19 -6.46 -21.02
C ALA A 158 0.49 -7.70 -20.46
N LEU A 159 -0.22 -7.57 -19.34
CA LEU A 159 -1.05 -8.64 -18.76
C LEU A 159 -2.21 -9.04 -19.67
N GLY A 160 -2.84 -8.09 -20.34
CA GLY A 160 -3.88 -8.38 -21.33
C GLY A 160 -3.33 -9.16 -22.53
N ALA A 161 -2.13 -8.81 -23.01
CA ALA A 161 -1.47 -9.53 -24.09
C ALA A 161 -1.06 -10.95 -23.67
N SER A 162 -0.50 -11.14 -22.47
CA SER A 162 -0.14 -12.47 -21.97
C SER A 162 -1.37 -13.35 -21.77
N LEU A 163 -2.48 -12.79 -21.25
CA LEU A 163 -3.75 -13.50 -21.14
C LEU A 163 -4.30 -13.91 -22.51
N LEU A 164 -4.24 -13.04 -23.51
CA LEU A 164 -4.69 -13.38 -24.87
C LEU A 164 -3.87 -14.53 -25.46
N ILE A 165 -2.54 -14.50 -25.31
CA ILE A 165 -1.65 -15.58 -25.75
C ILE A 165 -1.99 -16.89 -25.01
N PHE A 166 -2.21 -16.83 -23.70
CA PHE A 166 -2.60 -17.99 -22.89
C PHE A 166 -3.94 -18.59 -23.34
N LEU A 167 -4.97 -17.76 -23.55
CA LEU A 167 -6.28 -18.22 -24.04
C LEU A 167 -6.17 -18.84 -25.44
N GLY A 168 -5.37 -18.25 -26.33
CA GLY A 168 -5.09 -18.83 -27.65
C GLY A 168 -4.39 -20.20 -27.55
N ALA A 169 -3.38 -20.31 -26.70
CA ALA A 169 -2.68 -21.57 -26.46
C ALA A 169 -3.62 -22.65 -25.91
N LEU A 170 -4.52 -22.31 -24.98
CA LEU A 170 -5.52 -23.24 -24.45
C LEU A 170 -6.38 -23.85 -25.56
N VAL A 171 -6.92 -23.02 -26.46
CA VAL A 171 -7.79 -23.49 -27.55
C VAL A 171 -7.01 -24.37 -28.54
N ILE A 172 -5.77 -23.98 -28.87
CA ILE A 172 -4.91 -24.76 -29.78
C ILE A 172 -4.57 -26.12 -29.16
N VAL A 173 -4.10 -26.14 -27.92
CA VAL A 173 -3.72 -27.36 -27.20
C VAL A 173 -4.93 -28.27 -26.99
N ALA A 174 -6.08 -27.74 -26.60
CA ALA A 174 -7.31 -28.51 -26.44
C ALA A 174 -7.76 -29.14 -27.76
N SER A 175 -7.72 -28.38 -28.86
CA SER A 175 -8.09 -28.87 -30.18
C SER A 175 -7.13 -29.97 -30.65
N ALA A 176 -5.82 -29.79 -30.47
CA ALA A 176 -4.80 -30.79 -30.80
C ALA A 176 -4.96 -32.06 -29.96
N MET A 177 -5.20 -31.92 -28.65
CA MET A 177 -5.38 -33.05 -27.75
C MET A 177 -6.64 -33.84 -28.12
N ARG A 178 -7.74 -33.15 -28.40
CA ARG A 178 -8.96 -33.79 -28.90
C ARG A 178 -8.69 -34.59 -30.18
N LEU A 179 -8.02 -34.00 -31.16
CA LEU A 179 -7.70 -34.71 -32.41
C LEU A 179 -6.86 -35.97 -32.16
N ALA A 180 -5.96 -35.94 -31.19
CA ALA A 180 -5.10 -37.08 -30.85
C ALA A 180 -5.80 -38.17 -30.02
N GLU A 181 -6.75 -37.81 -29.15
CA GLU A 181 -7.31 -38.72 -28.14
C GLU A 181 -8.78 -39.07 -28.35
N GLN A 182 -9.52 -38.37 -29.22
CA GLN A 182 -10.97 -38.58 -29.38
C GLN A 182 -11.36 -40.01 -29.77
N GLU A 183 -10.52 -40.72 -30.53
CA GLU A 183 -10.79 -42.12 -30.93
C GLU A 183 -10.51 -43.10 -29.79
N ALA A 184 -9.46 -42.84 -28.99
CA ALA A 184 -9.07 -43.71 -27.88
C ALA A 184 -9.90 -43.46 -26.62
N GLN A 185 -10.38 -42.23 -26.43
CA GLN A 185 -11.08 -41.77 -25.23
C GLN A 185 -12.28 -40.86 -25.61
N PRO A 186 -13.29 -41.40 -26.32
CA PRO A 186 -14.42 -40.61 -26.81
C PRO A 186 -15.23 -39.97 -25.69
N ASP A 187 -15.33 -40.60 -24.52
CA ASP A 187 -16.08 -40.07 -23.37
C ASP A 187 -15.37 -38.90 -22.66
N LYS A 188 -14.04 -38.78 -22.80
CA LYS A 188 -13.23 -37.76 -22.10
C LYS A 188 -12.82 -36.60 -22.99
N PHE A 189 -12.62 -36.85 -24.28
CA PHE A 189 -12.21 -35.84 -25.26
C PHE A 189 -13.28 -35.64 -26.34
N ALA A 190 -14.57 -35.76 -25.99
CA ALA A 190 -15.72 -35.70 -26.90
C ALA A 190 -15.87 -34.35 -27.63
N THR A 191 -15.54 -33.26 -26.94
CA THR A 191 -15.67 -31.90 -27.49
C THR A 191 -14.44 -31.05 -27.13
N ILE A 192 -14.29 -29.90 -27.81
CA ILE A 192 -13.20 -28.95 -27.48
C ILE A 192 -13.31 -28.45 -26.03
N PRO A 193 -14.51 -28.10 -25.49
CA PRO A 193 -14.69 -27.81 -24.06
C PRO A 193 -14.17 -28.90 -23.10
N ASP A 194 -14.40 -30.19 -23.41
CA ASP A 194 -13.91 -31.27 -22.55
C ASP A 194 -12.38 -31.34 -22.56
N ALA A 195 -11.77 -31.15 -23.74
CA ALA A 195 -10.32 -31.06 -23.89
C ALA A 195 -9.73 -29.76 -23.28
N LEU A 196 -10.51 -28.67 -23.22
CA LEU A 196 -10.13 -27.41 -22.59
C LEU A 196 -9.93 -27.58 -21.08
N TRP A 197 -10.74 -28.40 -20.40
CA TRP A 197 -10.52 -28.72 -18.99
C TRP A 197 -9.12 -29.32 -18.77
N TRP A 198 -8.76 -30.33 -19.56
CA TRP A 198 -7.42 -30.94 -19.54
C TRP A 198 -6.32 -29.92 -19.87
N ALA A 199 -6.53 -29.09 -20.90
CA ALA A 199 -5.55 -28.08 -21.30
C ALA A 199 -5.34 -27.03 -20.20
N VAL A 200 -6.40 -26.57 -19.54
CA VAL A 200 -6.31 -25.61 -18.41
C VAL A 200 -5.47 -26.21 -17.30
N ILE A 201 -5.83 -27.37 -16.77
CA ILE A 201 -5.12 -27.96 -15.62
C ILE A 201 -3.67 -28.32 -15.94
N THR A 202 -3.36 -28.65 -17.20
CA THR A 202 -1.99 -28.99 -17.63
C THR A 202 -1.15 -27.73 -17.85
N LEU A 203 -1.70 -26.73 -18.56
CA LEU A 203 -1.00 -25.49 -18.87
C LEU A 203 -0.81 -24.61 -17.63
N THR A 204 -1.71 -24.72 -16.63
CA THR A 204 -1.55 -24.08 -15.31
C THR A 204 -0.80 -24.95 -14.30
N THR A 205 -0.17 -26.04 -14.75
CA THR A 205 0.66 -26.94 -13.92
C THR A 205 -0.06 -27.53 -12.68
N VAL A 206 -1.39 -27.67 -12.71
CA VAL A 206 -2.19 -28.28 -11.63
C VAL A 206 -2.21 -29.81 -11.76
N GLY A 207 -2.60 -30.31 -12.92
CA GLY A 207 -2.56 -31.75 -13.26
C GLY A 207 -3.29 -32.66 -12.27
N TYR A 208 -4.60 -32.53 -12.12
CA TYR A 208 -5.40 -33.41 -11.24
C TYR A 208 -5.29 -34.90 -11.57
N GLY A 209 -5.03 -35.25 -12.85
CA GLY A 209 -4.84 -36.64 -13.29
C GLY A 209 -6.15 -37.42 -13.50
N ASP A 210 -7.30 -36.75 -13.48
CA ASP A 210 -8.63 -37.27 -13.82
C ASP A 210 -8.77 -37.62 -15.31
N VAL A 211 -8.16 -36.80 -16.17
CA VAL A 211 -8.07 -37.02 -17.62
C VAL A 211 -6.61 -36.87 -18.06
N TYR A 212 -6.12 -37.77 -18.90
CA TYR A 212 -4.76 -37.75 -19.44
C TYR A 212 -4.68 -38.50 -20.77
N PRO A 213 -3.74 -38.17 -21.67
CA PRO A 213 -3.60 -38.85 -22.94
C PRO A 213 -3.07 -40.28 -22.78
N VAL A 214 -3.63 -41.22 -23.53
CA VAL A 214 -3.19 -42.61 -23.56
C VAL A 214 -2.44 -42.95 -24.84
N THR A 215 -2.65 -42.20 -25.92
CA THR A 215 -2.01 -42.42 -27.23
C THR A 215 -0.57 -41.88 -27.26
N GLY A 216 0.24 -42.39 -28.19
CA GLY A 216 1.61 -41.88 -28.39
C GLY A 216 1.64 -40.41 -28.81
N ALA A 217 0.75 -40.01 -29.73
CA ALA A 217 0.62 -38.63 -30.17
C ALA A 217 0.17 -37.70 -29.04
N GLY A 218 -0.83 -38.11 -28.25
CA GLY A 218 -1.30 -37.36 -27.09
C GLY A 218 -0.22 -37.19 -26.03
N LYS A 219 0.59 -38.21 -25.74
CA LYS A 219 1.72 -38.10 -24.81
C LYS A 219 2.79 -37.10 -25.30
N LEU A 220 3.07 -37.05 -26.60
CA LEU A 220 3.97 -36.05 -27.18
C LEU A 220 3.40 -34.63 -27.01
N ILE A 221 2.11 -34.44 -27.34
CA ILE A 221 1.42 -33.15 -27.16
C ILE A 221 1.44 -32.73 -25.69
N ALA A 222 1.19 -33.64 -24.76
CA ALA A 222 1.24 -33.36 -23.32
C ALA A 222 2.64 -32.99 -22.85
N GLY A 223 3.69 -33.65 -23.35
CA GLY A 223 5.08 -33.30 -23.05
C GLY A 223 5.41 -31.87 -23.48
N VAL A 224 5.03 -31.50 -24.71
CA VAL A 224 5.21 -30.12 -25.22
C VAL A 224 4.38 -29.12 -24.41
N THR A 225 3.14 -29.48 -24.09
CA THR A 225 2.20 -28.63 -23.32
C THR A 225 2.74 -28.35 -21.91
N ALA A 226 3.34 -29.35 -21.25
CA ALA A 226 3.91 -29.19 -19.92
C ALA A 226 5.03 -28.14 -19.90
N VAL A 227 5.92 -28.16 -20.89
CA VAL A 227 6.99 -27.14 -21.04
C VAL A 227 6.39 -25.78 -21.37
N LEU A 228 5.41 -25.74 -22.27
CA LEU A 228 4.73 -24.50 -22.67
C LEU A 228 4.04 -23.82 -21.48
N GLY A 229 3.43 -24.60 -20.57
CA GLY A 229 2.77 -24.08 -19.38
C GLY A 229 3.72 -23.28 -18.47
N ILE A 230 4.93 -23.80 -18.24
CA ILE A 230 5.96 -23.12 -17.45
C ILE A 230 6.33 -21.77 -18.08
N VAL A 231 6.58 -21.75 -19.40
CA VAL A 231 6.93 -20.53 -20.14
C VAL A 231 5.79 -19.51 -20.11
N MET A 232 4.55 -19.97 -20.28
CA MET A 232 3.36 -19.12 -20.28
C MET A 232 3.08 -18.49 -18.91
N LEU A 233 3.27 -19.23 -17.81
CA LEU A 233 3.09 -18.69 -16.46
C LEU A 233 4.23 -17.74 -16.04
N ALA A 234 5.45 -17.96 -16.53
CA ALA A 234 6.60 -17.10 -16.21
C ALA A 234 6.38 -15.64 -16.63
N LEU A 235 5.69 -15.39 -17.74
CA LEU A 235 5.45 -14.06 -18.28
C LEU A 235 4.58 -13.17 -17.35
N PRO A 236 3.32 -13.52 -17.01
CA PRO A 236 2.49 -12.71 -16.10
C PRO A 236 3.11 -12.62 -14.70
N VAL A 237 3.72 -13.70 -14.19
CA VAL A 237 4.40 -13.67 -12.89
C VAL A 237 5.56 -12.67 -12.89
N GLY A 238 6.41 -12.69 -13.92
CA GLY A 238 7.52 -11.75 -14.07
C GLY A 238 7.06 -10.30 -14.25
N ILE A 239 6.01 -10.06 -15.03
CA ILE A 239 5.41 -8.72 -15.21
C ILE A 239 4.91 -8.20 -13.85
N ILE A 240 4.14 -9.00 -13.11
CA ILE A 240 3.60 -8.60 -11.80
C ILE A 240 4.74 -8.35 -10.81
N ALA A 241 5.71 -9.24 -10.72
CA ALA A 241 6.82 -9.13 -9.78
C ALA A 241 7.66 -7.86 -10.02
N THR A 242 8.01 -7.59 -11.28
CA THR A 242 8.80 -6.40 -11.66
C THR A 242 8.00 -5.10 -11.50
N ALA A 243 6.71 -5.11 -11.80
CA ALA A 243 5.83 -3.96 -11.58
C ALA A 243 5.61 -3.66 -10.10
N PHE A 244 5.38 -4.70 -9.29
CA PHE A 244 5.21 -4.56 -7.86
C PHE A 244 6.47 -4.05 -7.16
N ALA A 245 7.64 -4.62 -7.50
CA ALA A 245 8.92 -4.15 -6.98
C ALA A 245 9.18 -2.68 -7.34
N ARG A 246 8.88 -2.29 -8.58
CA ARG A 246 9.01 -0.91 -9.07
C ARG A 246 8.05 0.05 -8.37
N GLU A 247 6.81 -0.35 -8.10
CA GLU A 247 5.85 0.52 -7.41
C GLU A 247 6.20 0.68 -5.91
N ILE A 248 6.72 -0.36 -5.25
CA ILE A 248 7.26 -0.24 -3.89
C ILE A 248 8.44 0.73 -3.86
N GLN A 249 9.44 0.52 -4.73
CA GLN A 249 10.60 1.41 -4.81
C GLN A 249 10.21 2.85 -5.13
N ARG A 250 9.23 3.05 -6.01
CA ARG A 250 8.71 4.38 -6.34
C ARG A 250 7.98 5.04 -5.17
N ARG A 251 7.21 4.30 -4.38
CA ARG A 251 6.56 4.84 -3.17
C ARG A 251 7.58 5.20 -2.10
N ASP A 252 8.56 4.34 -1.86
CA ASP A 252 9.69 4.64 -0.96
C ASP A 252 10.44 5.89 -1.45
N PHE A 253 10.61 6.02 -2.77
CA PHE A 253 11.19 7.22 -3.38
C PHE A 253 10.33 8.46 -3.14
N VAL A 254 9.02 8.44 -3.41
CA VAL A 254 8.15 9.61 -3.26
C VAL A 254 8.02 10.05 -1.79
N VAL A 255 7.91 9.10 -0.86
CA VAL A 255 7.87 9.39 0.57
C VAL A 255 9.19 10.04 1.00
N THR A 256 10.32 9.43 0.63
CA THR A 256 11.65 9.98 0.91
C THR A 256 11.87 11.34 0.26
N TRP A 257 11.46 11.52 -0.99
CA TRP A 257 11.49 12.80 -1.70
C TRP A 257 10.71 13.88 -0.93
N SER A 258 9.48 13.59 -0.51
CA SER A 258 8.65 14.57 0.19
C SER A 258 9.24 14.98 1.54
N MET A 259 9.95 14.06 2.20
CA MET A 259 10.67 14.34 3.45
C MET A 259 11.93 15.15 3.18
N VAL A 260 12.73 14.78 2.17
CA VAL A 260 14.00 15.43 1.83
C VAL A 260 13.77 16.82 1.24
N SER A 261 12.88 16.98 0.27
CA SER A 261 12.52 18.30 -0.31
C SER A 261 11.82 19.23 0.68
N GLY A 262 11.24 18.68 1.76
CA GLY A 262 10.72 19.45 2.89
C GLY A 262 11.81 20.05 3.78
N VAL A 263 13.03 19.51 3.74
CA VAL A 263 14.18 20.06 4.45
C VAL A 263 14.62 21.34 3.75
N PRO A 264 14.76 22.47 4.46
CA PRO A 264 15.09 23.73 3.80
C PRO A 264 16.44 23.66 3.04
N LEU A 265 17.39 22.83 3.50
CA LEU A 265 18.66 22.55 2.80
C LEU A 265 18.47 22.08 1.34
N PHE A 266 17.40 21.34 1.07
CA PHE A 266 17.16 20.67 -0.21
C PHE A 266 15.92 21.21 -0.94
N SER A 267 15.24 22.23 -0.41
CA SER A 267 13.97 22.72 -0.97
C SER A 267 14.11 23.42 -2.32
N GLY A 268 15.33 23.87 -2.67
CA GLY A 268 15.64 24.53 -3.95
C GLY A 268 16.14 23.58 -5.06
N LEU A 269 16.19 22.27 -4.79
CA LEU A 269 16.76 21.29 -5.72
C LEU A 269 15.73 20.82 -6.76
N ASP A 270 16.20 20.56 -7.98
CA ASP A 270 15.39 19.97 -9.05
C ASP A 270 15.25 18.45 -8.90
N ALA A 271 14.37 17.85 -9.72
CA ALA A 271 14.07 16.42 -9.71
C ALA A 271 15.31 15.52 -9.84
N ALA A 272 16.27 15.91 -10.69
CA ALA A 272 17.47 15.15 -10.94
C ALA A 272 18.44 15.20 -9.75
N SER A 273 18.64 16.39 -9.20
CA SER A 273 19.53 16.66 -8.06
C SER A 273 19.14 15.89 -6.81
N VAL A 274 17.86 15.93 -6.44
CA VAL A 274 17.38 15.23 -5.24
C VAL A 274 17.42 13.72 -5.46
N ALA A 275 17.18 13.19 -6.67
CA ALA A 275 17.30 11.76 -6.94
C ALA A 275 18.73 11.22 -6.72
N GLU A 276 19.73 12.10 -6.66
CA GLU A 276 21.11 11.74 -6.34
C GLU A 276 21.41 11.85 -4.86
N VAL A 277 20.95 12.94 -4.21
CA VAL A 277 20.98 13.03 -2.74
C VAL A 277 20.30 11.81 -2.14
N MET A 278 19.16 11.39 -2.70
CA MET A 278 18.45 10.20 -2.26
C MET A 278 19.21 8.88 -2.41
N ARG A 279 20.10 8.77 -3.40
CA ARG A 279 20.96 7.58 -3.56
C ARG A 279 22.08 7.53 -2.52
N ALA A 280 22.47 8.69 -2.00
CA ALA A 280 23.46 8.85 -0.95
C ALA A 280 22.87 8.72 0.47
N LEU A 281 21.54 8.75 0.62
CA LEU A 281 20.89 8.63 1.93
C LEU A 281 20.91 7.18 2.43
N THR A 282 21.27 7.01 3.69
CA THR A 282 21.18 5.74 4.41
C THR A 282 20.05 5.81 5.46
N SER A 283 19.31 4.72 5.64
CA SER A 283 18.24 4.65 6.65
C SER A 283 18.78 4.04 7.95
N ALA A 284 18.50 4.69 9.08
CA ALA A 284 18.80 4.16 10.42
C ALA A 284 17.54 4.21 11.30
N THR A 285 17.43 3.26 12.24
CA THR A 285 16.32 3.21 13.22
C THR A 285 16.88 3.19 14.63
N TYR A 286 16.27 3.97 15.52
CA TYR A 286 16.67 4.15 16.91
C TYR A 286 15.49 3.86 17.84
N GLU A 287 15.74 3.12 18.91
CA GLU A 287 14.74 2.82 19.94
C GLU A 287 14.59 3.98 20.95
N PRO A 288 13.47 4.08 21.69
CA PRO A 288 13.26 5.13 22.68
C PRO A 288 14.41 5.21 23.70
N GLY A 289 14.88 6.42 23.96
CA GLY A 289 16.01 6.71 24.86
C GLY A 289 17.38 6.59 24.21
N ALA A 290 17.49 6.02 23.00
CA ALA A 290 18.74 5.91 22.27
C ALA A 290 19.30 7.30 21.92
N LEU A 291 20.62 7.43 22.02
CA LEU A 291 21.32 8.66 21.74
C LEU A 291 21.81 8.65 20.30
N ILE A 292 21.37 9.63 19.52
CA ILE A 292 21.67 9.70 18.08
C ILE A 292 22.98 10.46 17.86
N CYS A 293 23.15 11.60 18.52
CA CYS A 293 24.39 12.37 18.49
C CYS A 293 24.61 13.13 19.81
N ARG A 294 25.86 13.51 20.07
CA ARG A 294 26.28 14.26 21.27
C ARG A 294 26.86 15.60 20.88
N ALA A 295 26.50 16.63 21.64
CA ALA A 295 27.16 17.93 21.55
C ALA A 295 28.67 17.79 21.77
N GLY A 296 29.47 18.54 21.01
CA GLY A 296 30.92 18.51 21.03
C GLY A 296 31.58 17.37 20.24
N GLN A 297 30.81 16.41 19.72
CA GLN A 297 31.36 15.39 18.81
C GLN A 297 31.43 15.90 17.36
N PRO A 298 32.35 15.38 16.54
CA PRO A 298 32.38 15.70 15.11
C PRO A 298 31.05 15.39 14.43
N ALA A 299 30.54 16.32 13.63
CA ALA A 299 29.33 16.10 12.85
C ALA A 299 29.64 15.12 11.70
N ARG A 300 29.01 13.94 11.72
CA ARG A 300 29.28 12.86 10.74
C ARG A 300 28.26 12.77 9.63
N ALA A 301 27.04 13.25 9.87
CA ALA A 301 25.95 13.18 8.91
C ALA A 301 24.90 14.25 9.20
N VAL A 302 24.15 14.61 8.16
CA VAL A 302 22.90 15.34 8.27
C VAL A 302 21.79 14.34 8.43
N PHE A 303 20.93 14.51 9.45
CA PHE A 303 19.83 13.60 9.71
C PHE A 303 18.49 14.25 9.40
N VAL A 304 17.64 13.55 8.65
CA VAL A 304 16.25 13.90 8.39
C VAL A 304 15.35 12.90 9.10
N ILE A 305 14.43 13.38 9.93
CA ILE A 305 13.53 12.51 10.68
C ILE A 305 12.42 12.05 9.73
N ALA A 306 12.38 10.76 9.44
CA ALA A 306 11.35 10.17 8.59
C ALA A 306 10.10 9.80 9.40
N GLU A 307 10.30 9.27 10.62
CA GLU A 307 9.23 8.85 11.51
C GLU A 307 9.69 8.97 12.97
N GLY A 308 8.76 9.26 13.87
CA GLY A 308 9.02 9.41 15.31
C GLY A 308 9.41 10.82 15.73
N GLU A 309 9.85 10.93 16.98
CA GLU A 309 10.22 12.18 17.64
C GLU A 309 11.55 12.05 18.36
N VAL A 310 12.33 13.12 18.31
CA VAL A 310 13.59 13.28 19.04
C VAL A 310 13.56 14.54 19.87
N GLU A 311 14.34 14.55 20.95
CA GLU A 311 14.59 15.71 21.77
C GLU A 311 16.03 16.17 21.53
N ALA A 312 16.18 17.41 21.07
CA ALA A 312 17.46 18.08 20.86
C ALA A 312 17.72 19.06 22.00
N GLU A 313 18.85 18.91 22.68
CA GLU A 313 19.25 19.73 23.82
C GLU A 313 20.59 20.42 23.51
N GLY A 314 20.59 21.75 23.53
CA GLY A 314 21.80 22.57 23.32
C GLY A 314 21.75 23.89 24.09
N ALA A 315 22.65 24.81 23.76
CA ALA A 315 22.76 26.11 24.45
C ALA A 315 21.48 26.96 24.36
N GLY A 316 20.67 26.77 23.32
CA GLY A 316 19.38 27.44 23.11
C GLY A 316 18.18 26.78 23.81
N GLY A 317 18.42 25.82 24.70
CA GLY A 317 17.38 25.06 25.40
C GLY A 317 17.01 23.75 24.70
N ARG A 318 15.89 23.18 25.14
CA ARG A 318 15.37 21.88 24.71
C ARG A 318 14.30 22.04 23.65
N ARG A 319 14.38 21.28 22.57
CA ARG A 319 13.44 21.34 21.44
C ARG A 319 13.06 19.93 21.01
N THR A 320 11.78 19.71 20.77
CA THR A 320 11.29 18.46 20.18
C THR A 320 11.27 18.60 18.67
N LEU A 321 11.85 17.64 17.97
CA LEU A 321 11.83 17.55 16.51
C LEU A 321 11.08 16.28 16.08
N GLY A 322 10.22 16.41 15.08
CA GLY A 322 9.39 15.33 14.54
C GLY A 322 9.62 15.08 13.05
N ALA A 323 8.80 14.21 12.46
CA ALA A 323 8.90 13.83 11.05
C ALA A 323 8.93 15.05 10.10
N GLY A 324 9.83 15.03 9.13
CA GLY A 324 10.08 16.11 8.16
C GLY A 324 11.05 17.20 8.63
N GLN A 325 11.47 17.19 9.90
CA GLN A 325 12.50 18.09 10.41
C GLN A 325 13.89 17.43 10.35
N CYS A 326 14.95 18.25 10.33
CA CYS A 326 16.33 17.78 10.28
C CYS A 326 17.17 18.30 11.45
N PHE A 327 18.32 17.69 11.68
CA PHE A 327 19.35 18.17 12.59
C PHE A 327 20.76 17.81 12.11
N GLY A 328 21.76 18.57 12.54
CA GLY A 328 23.17 18.38 12.19
C GLY A 328 23.60 19.05 10.89
N GLU A 329 22.66 19.61 10.12
CA GLU A 329 22.90 20.31 8.86
C GLU A 329 23.92 21.46 9.00
N ALA A 330 23.76 22.32 10.00
CA ALA A 330 24.66 23.44 10.22
C ALA A 330 26.08 22.98 10.60
N ALA A 331 26.17 21.96 11.47
CA ALA A 331 27.44 21.44 11.95
C ALA A 331 28.25 20.77 10.81
N VAL A 332 27.58 19.97 9.96
CA VAL A 332 28.22 19.37 8.78
C VAL A 332 28.65 20.43 7.76
N LEU A 333 27.77 21.37 7.41
CA LEU A 333 28.07 22.39 6.38
C LEU A 333 29.23 23.31 6.78
N GLN A 334 29.35 23.62 8.07
CA GLN A 334 30.35 24.53 8.62
C GLN A 334 31.63 23.82 9.07
N GLY A 335 31.68 22.48 9.03
CA GLY A 335 32.80 21.69 9.54
C GLY A 335 33.03 21.87 11.04
N ARG A 336 31.95 22.08 11.81
CA ARG A 336 31.99 22.32 13.26
C ARG A 336 31.52 21.08 14.04
N PRO A 337 31.91 20.90 15.30
CA PRO A 337 31.31 19.90 16.17
C PRO A 337 29.80 20.14 16.35
N MET A 338 29.06 19.08 16.66
CA MET A 338 27.64 19.15 16.98
C MET A 338 27.38 20.14 18.13
N ASP A 339 26.42 21.03 17.95
CA ASP A 339 25.98 22.04 18.92
C ASP A 339 24.88 21.53 19.87
N VAL A 340 24.21 20.45 19.47
CA VAL A 340 23.11 19.81 20.19
C VAL A 340 23.39 18.34 20.48
N THR A 341 22.85 17.86 21.60
CA THR A 341 22.73 16.44 21.93
C THR A 341 21.32 16.00 21.56
N VAL A 342 21.19 14.96 20.74
CA VAL A 342 19.87 14.50 20.24
C VAL A 342 19.58 13.08 20.73
N ARG A 343 18.41 12.90 21.33
CA ARG A 343 17.93 11.61 21.88
C ARG A 343 16.56 11.26 21.32
N ALA A 344 16.34 10.00 20.97
CA ALA A 344 15.03 9.51 20.55
C ALA A 344 14.05 9.48 21.75
N THR A 345 12.87 10.08 21.61
CA THR A 345 11.80 10.01 22.63
C THR A 345 10.81 8.90 22.33
N SER A 346 10.71 8.50 21.06
CA SER A 346 9.94 7.35 20.55
C SER A 346 10.85 6.46 19.70
N ARG A 347 10.28 5.47 19.01
CA ARG A 347 11.02 4.71 17.99
C ARG A 347 11.15 5.61 16.76
N VAL A 348 12.39 5.95 16.39
CA VAL A 348 12.67 6.95 15.37
C VAL A 348 13.32 6.31 14.16
N LYS A 349 12.82 6.61 12.97
CA LYS A 349 13.48 6.31 11.71
C LYS A 349 14.05 7.59 11.13
N VAL A 350 15.34 7.59 10.82
CA VAL A 350 16.02 8.74 10.18
C VAL A 350 16.63 8.34 8.85
N LEU A 351 16.77 9.33 7.98
CA LEU A 351 17.58 9.28 6.79
C LEU A 351 18.85 10.10 7.06
N ALA A 352 20.01 9.47 6.96
CA ALA A 352 21.31 10.08 7.20
C ALA A 352 22.03 10.31 5.87
N LEU A 353 22.52 11.53 5.65
CA LEU A 353 23.45 11.85 4.58
C LEU A 353 24.83 12.08 5.20
N ASP A 354 25.77 11.18 4.96
CA ASP A 354 27.12 11.29 5.50
C ASP A 354 27.81 12.57 5.01
N ALA A 355 28.63 13.16 5.87
CA ALA A 355 29.35 14.40 5.58
C ALA A 355 30.26 14.24 4.36
N ASP A 356 31.00 13.12 4.28
CA ASP A 356 31.90 12.83 3.16
C ASP A 356 31.13 12.70 1.84
N GLU A 357 29.96 12.06 1.87
CA GLU A 357 29.10 11.89 0.69
C GLU A 357 28.47 13.22 0.27
N LEU A 358 28.07 14.08 1.22
CA LEU A 358 27.61 15.43 0.96
C LEU A 358 28.72 16.28 0.32
N HIS A 359 29.96 16.18 0.81
CA HIS A 359 31.12 16.84 0.20
C HIS A 359 31.35 16.34 -1.22
N HIS A 360 31.32 15.02 -1.44
CA HIS A 360 31.48 14.43 -2.75
C HIS A 360 30.41 14.88 -3.75
N LEU A 361 29.14 14.96 -3.32
CA LEU A 361 28.04 15.46 -4.14
C LEU A 361 28.21 16.94 -4.52
N ARG A 362 28.73 17.77 -3.62
CA ARG A 362 29.01 19.20 -3.90
C ARG A 362 30.13 19.37 -4.93
N GLU A 363 31.17 18.53 -4.87
CA GLU A 363 32.31 18.59 -5.79
C GLU A 363 31.94 18.08 -7.19
N THR A 364 31.21 16.96 -7.25
CA THR A 364 30.86 16.29 -8.51
C THR A 364 29.75 17.03 -9.26
N ARG A 365 28.97 17.88 -8.57
CA ARG A 365 27.84 18.63 -9.14
C ARG A 365 27.85 20.09 -8.64
N PRO A 366 28.50 21.02 -9.35
CA PRO A 366 28.60 22.42 -8.94
C PRO A 366 27.24 23.09 -8.70
N ALA A 367 26.21 22.73 -9.48
CA ALA A 367 24.84 23.24 -9.30
C ALA A 367 24.22 22.87 -7.93
N LEU A 368 24.47 21.65 -7.44
CA LEU A 368 24.08 21.22 -6.08
C LEU A 368 24.81 22.04 -5.03
N GLY A 369 26.12 22.21 -5.20
CA GLY A 369 26.97 22.99 -4.29
C GLY A 369 26.52 24.43 -4.12
N VAL A 370 26.09 25.09 -5.20
CA VAL A 370 25.61 26.49 -5.18
C VAL A 370 24.28 26.60 -4.41
N VAL A 371 23.31 25.73 -4.66
CA VAL A 371 22.00 25.79 -3.97
C VAL A 371 22.17 25.51 -2.48
N ILE A 372 22.97 24.50 -2.12
CA ILE A 372 23.26 24.14 -0.73
C ILE A 372 23.99 25.28 0.00
N ALA A 373 24.95 25.93 -0.65
CA ALA A 373 25.65 27.08 -0.09
C ALA A 373 24.73 28.30 0.11
N ALA A 374 23.87 28.61 -0.87
CA ALA A 374 22.92 29.70 -0.77
C ALA A 374 21.92 29.52 0.38
N VAL A 375 21.43 28.29 0.59
CA VAL A 375 20.57 27.99 1.74
C VAL A 375 21.34 28.10 3.06
N ALA A 376 22.59 27.61 3.11
CA ALA A 376 23.42 27.72 4.30
C ALA A 376 23.65 29.19 4.73
N GLU A 377 23.89 30.08 3.77
CA GLU A 377 24.07 31.53 4.02
C GLU A 377 22.80 32.19 4.60
N THR A 378 21.60 31.81 4.12
CA THR A 378 20.34 32.32 4.67
C THR A 378 20.07 31.88 6.12
N TRP A 379 20.76 30.83 6.59
CA TRP A 379 20.69 30.41 8.00
C TRP A 379 21.66 31.18 8.88
N GLU A 380 22.77 31.68 8.32
CA GLU A 380 23.72 32.54 9.02
C GLU A 380 23.16 33.95 9.26
N SER A 381 22.30 34.45 8.37
CA SER A 381 21.64 35.77 8.52
C SER A 381 20.51 35.78 9.55
N GLY A 382 20.11 34.63 10.09
CA GLY A 382 19.10 34.50 11.14
C GLY A 382 17.63 34.56 10.68
N GLU A 383 17.37 34.65 9.38
CA GLU A 383 16.01 34.82 8.82
C GLU A 383 15.20 33.51 8.74
N ALA A 384 15.83 32.34 8.74
CA ALA A 384 15.14 31.06 8.54
C ALA A 384 14.66 30.35 9.83
N ARG A 385 14.60 31.04 10.98
CA ARG A 385 14.27 30.40 12.27
C ARG A 385 12.79 30.03 12.47
N ASP A 386 11.91 30.31 11.51
CA ASP A 386 10.51 29.90 11.61
C ASP A 386 9.93 29.38 10.27
N PRO A 387 9.88 28.05 10.05
CA PRO A 387 9.20 27.49 8.88
C PRO A 387 7.66 27.60 8.94
N ALA A 388 7.08 28.12 10.03
CA ALA A 388 5.64 28.38 10.15
C ALA A 388 5.23 29.82 9.78
N ALA A 389 6.18 30.74 9.63
CA ALA A 389 5.91 32.13 9.28
C ALA A 389 6.17 32.39 7.78
N GLY A 390 5.21 32.00 6.94
CA GLY A 390 5.14 32.54 5.58
C GLY A 390 4.89 31.51 4.49
N ARG A 391 3.64 31.10 4.33
CA ARG A 391 3.08 30.82 3.00
C ARG A 391 1.68 31.44 2.93
N PRO A 392 1.33 32.17 1.84
CA PRO A 392 -0.06 32.51 1.56
C PRO A 392 -0.93 31.28 1.33
#